data_AF-A0A4Y2I2W4-F1
#
_entry.id   AF-A0A4Y2I2W4-F1
#
_cell.length_a   1.000
_cell.length_b   1.000
_cell.length_c   1.000
_cell.angle_alpha   90.00
_cell.angle_beta   90.00
_cell.angle_gamma   90.00
#
_symmetry.space_group_name_H-M   'P 1'
#
loop_
_entity.id
_entity.type
_entity.pdbx_description
1 polymer ?
#
loop_
_entity_poly.entity_id
_entity_poly.type
_entity_poly.pdbx_seq_one_letter_code
_entity_poly.pdbx_strand_id
1 'polypeptide(L)'
;MNEKLIVPYSLRRDMLQLIHEAHFGIEKCKRRAREIMYWPGMNSDIENEVSQCGICEKFKKANSKEPLKPHTVPFRPFEKIGVDIMDFGNVSYLIVMDYYSKWMEIIELANKCADEVITKLKSIFSRFGVPNTVISDNIPFNSYIYKKFANDWDFNYAFISPHYSPSNGMVERAVGIAKGIMRKAKEDRKDYFVGLMEYRNTPISGLNLSPAQIMFNRRLKTKLPISNKLLNAELFNNIREKLIMRQNIQKFYYDKTAHPLSELKQKENVRILNFKNKTWEPAVIVSKHKLHPRSYFVKDQFGKILRRNRKHIRESNTPFNIETDPNDEIINTSQSDSEVTLNSQTFNRSDCNVQRRSHRVRKPPSYLSDYVV
;
A
#
# COMPACT_ATOMS: atom_id res chain seq x y z
N MET A 1 -37.01 15.10 -37.85
CA MET A 1 -36.30 13.86 -38.18
C MET A 1 -34.82 14.21 -38.24
N ASN A 2 -33.94 13.50 -37.53
CA ASN A 2 -32.51 13.80 -37.63
C ASN A 2 -31.99 13.20 -38.94
N GLU A 3 -31.70 14.06 -39.92
CA GLU A 3 -30.98 13.70 -41.13
C GLU A 3 -29.56 13.27 -40.76
N LYS A 4 -29.19 12.02 -41.07
CA LYS A 4 -27.85 11.47 -40.78
C LYS A 4 -27.23 10.94 -42.06
N LEU A 5 -25.92 11.14 -42.19
CA LEU A 5 -25.15 10.59 -43.30
C LEU A 5 -25.00 9.07 -43.14
N ILE A 6 -25.43 8.30 -44.14
CA ILE A 6 -25.22 6.86 -44.19
C ILE A 6 -23.84 6.59 -44.78
N VAL A 7 -22.96 5.95 -44.02
CA VAL A 7 -21.58 5.70 -44.43
C VAL A 7 -21.45 4.33 -45.12
N PRO A 8 -21.05 4.29 -46.42
CA PRO A 8 -20.81 3.03 -47.12
C PRO A 8 -19.62 2.28 -46.50
N TYR A 9 -19.60 0.95 -46.64
CA TYR A 9 -18.61 0.09 -45.97
C TYR A 9 -17.16 0.51 -46.23
N SER A 10 -16.83 0.90 -47.46
CA SER A 10 -15.48 1.32 -47.87
C SER A 10 -14.94 2.53 -47.10
N LEU A 11 -15.80 3.45 -46.64
CA LEU A 11 -15.39 4.69 -45.97
C LEU A 11 -15.38 4.58 -44.44
N ARG A 12 -15.89 3.47 -43.87
CA ARG A 12 -16.03 3.34 -42.41
C ARG A 12 -14.70 3.44 -41.68
N ARG A 13 -13.62 2.90 -42.25
CA ARG A 13 -12.27 2.96 -41.64
C ARG A 13 -11.76 4.39 -41.54
N ASP A 14 -11.91 5.18 -42.60
CA ASP A 14 -11.49 6.58 -42.61
C ASP A 14 -12.34 7.41 -41.63
N MET A 15 -13.65 7.15 -41.58
CA MET A 15 -14.54 7.80 -40.61
C MET A 15 -14.17 7.45 -39.17
N LEU A 16 -13.78 6.21 -38.87
CA LEU A 16 -13.31 5.81 -37.54
C LEU A 16 -12.05 6.58 -37.12
N GLN A 17 -11.10 6.74 -38.04
CA GLN A 17 -9.89 7.55 -37.80
C GLN A 17 -10.26 9.01 -37.50
N LEU A 18 -11.16 9.63 -38.26
CA LEU A 18 -11.63 11.00 -38.03
C LEU A 18 -12.42 11.15 -36.72
N ILE A 19 -13.22 10.15 -36.34
CA ILE A 19 -13.93 10.12 -35.05
C ILE A 19 -12.94 10.09 -33.89
N HIS A 20 -11.84 9.36 -34.03
CA HIS A 20 -10.84 9.13 -32.99
C HIS A 20 -9.63 10.07 -33.04
N GLU A 21 -9.51 10.93 -34.05
CA GLU A 21 -8.34 11.81 -34.30
C GLU A 21 -7.83 12.55 -33.06
N ALA A 22 -8.73 13.06 -32.21
CA ALA A 22 -8.39 13.79 -30.99
C ALA A 22 -8.27 12.90 -29.72
N HIS A 23 -8.24 11.57 -29.86
CA HIS A 23 -8.11 10.59 -28.78
C HIS A 23 -9.13 10.72 -27.64
N PHE A 24 -10.35 11.16 -27.97
CA PHE A 24 -11.43 11.21 -26.98
C PHE A 24 -11.88 9.80 -26.55
N GLY A 25 -12.45 9.72 -25.35
CA GLY A 25 -12.99 8.47 -24.83
C GLY A 25 -14.21 7.98 -25.63
N ILE A 26 -14.44 6.67 -25.58
CA ILE A 26 -15.48 5.93 -26.31
C ILE A 26 -16.82 6.67 -26.35
N GLU A 27 -17.35 7.09 -25.19
CA GLU A 27 -18.67 7.74 -25.14
C GLU A 27 -18.72 9.11 -25.83
N LYS A 28 -17.62 9.88 -25.81
CA LYS A 28 -17.54 11.15 -26.55
C LYS A 28 -17.51 10.90 -28.05
N CYS A 29 -16.70 9.93 -28.50
CA CYS A 29 -16.62 9.53 -29.89
C CYS A 29 -17.98 9.03 -30.41
N LYS A 30 -18.66 8.15 -29.65
CA LYS A 30 -20.01 7.68 -29.97
C LYS A 30 -21.02 8.81 -30.06
N ARG A 31 -21.02 9.73 -29.07
CA ARG A 31 -21.97 10.85 -29.06
C ARG A 31 -21.80 11.75 -30.27
N ARG A 32 -20.56 12.15 -30.58
CA ARG A 32 -20.23 12.94 -31.78
C ARG A 32 -20.65 12.23 -33.07
N ALA A 33 -20.32 10.94 -33.20
CA ALA A 33 -20.64 10.18 -34.41
C ALA A 33 -22.16 10.05 -34.62
N ARG A 34 -22.93 9.79 -33.55
CA ARG A 34 -24.40 9.62 -33.61
C ARG A 34 -25.15 10.88 -34.03
N GLU A 35 -24.56 12.06 -33.87
CA GLU A 35 -25.16 13.32 -34.29
C GLU A 35 -25.12 13.50 -35.81
N ILE A 36 -24.06 13.01 -36.47
CA ILE A 36 -23.77 13.34 -37.88
C ILE A 36 -23.87 12.16 -38.85
N MET A 37 -23.67 10.92 -38.38
CA MET A 37 -23.58 9.76 -39.27
C MET A 37 -24.12 8.46 -38.65
N TYR A 38 -24.32 7.45 -39.51
CA TYR A 38 -24.80 6.13 -39.11
C TYR A 38 -24.32 5.01 -40.04
N TRP A 39 -24.01 3.86 -39.45
CA TRP A 39 -23.99 2.56 -40.12
C TRP A 39 -24.30 1.44 -39.11
N PRO A 40 -24.79 0.27 -39.56
CA PRO A 40 -24.97 -0.89 -38.68
C PRO A 40 -23.65 -1.30 -38.03
N GLY A 41 -23.62 -1.39 -36.70
CA GLY A 41 -22.41 -1.75 -35.94
C GLY A 41 -21.49 -0.59 -35.52
N MET A 42 -21.80 0.67 -35.88
CA MET A 42 -20.96 1.84 -35.62
C MET A 42 -20.46 1.97 -34.17
N ASN A 43 -21.31 1.68 -33.17
CA ASN A 43 -20.89 1.75 -31.77
C ASN A 43 -19.78 0.74 -31.47
N SER A 44 -19.90 -0.49 -31.96
CA SER A 44 -18.92 -1.56 -31.76
C SER A 44 -17.61 -1.24 -32.49
N ASP A 45 -17.71 -0.69 -33.71
CA ASP A 45 -16.53 -0.27 -34.48
C ASP A 45 -15.75 0.85 -33.77
N ILE A 46 -16.46 1.86 -33.22
CA ILE A 46 -15.85 2.93 -32.43
C ILE A 46 -15.23 2.38 -31.13
N GLU A 47 -15.91 1.45 -30.44
CA GLU A 47 -15.35 0.79 -29.26
C GLU A 47 -14.05 0.04 -29.58
N ASN A 48 -14.04 -0.70 -30.69
CA ASN A 48 -12.87 -1.44 -31.14
C ASN A 48 -11.71 -0.50 -31.49
N GLU A 49 -11.96 0.55 -32.29
CA GLU A 49 -10.94 1.54 -32.67
C GLU A 49 -10.29 2.21 -31.45
N VAL A 50 -11.12 2.72 -30.52
CA VAL A 50 -10.62 3.41 -29.32
C VAL A 50 -9.93 2.43 -28.36
N SER A 51 -10.41 1.18 -28.26
CA SER A 51 -9.84 0.18 -27.34
C SER A 51 -8.51 -0.41 -27.81
N GLN A 52 -8.25 -0.40 -29.12
CA GLN A 52 -6.99 -0.81 -29.74
C GLN A 52 -5.99 0.34 -29.91
N CYS A 53 -6.37 1.58 -29.58
CA CYS A 53 -5.48 2.72 -29.70
C CYS A 53 -4.35 2.69 -28.65
N GLY A 54 -3.12 2.43 -29.10
CA GLY A 54 -1.92 2.38 -28.24
C GLY A 54 -1.58 3.72 -27.56
N ILE A 55 -1.96 4.86 -28.17
CA ILE A 55 -1.77 6.19 -27.56
C ILE A 55 -2.73 6.37 -26.38
N CYS A 56 -4.01 6.08 -26.57
CA CYS A 56 -5.00 6.13 -25.49
C CYS A 56 -4.63 5.17 -24.35
N GLU A 57 -4.08 4.00 -24.67
CA GLU A 57 -3.61 3.04 -23.67
C GLU A 57 -2.40 3.56 -22.88
N LYS A 58 -1.42 4.16 -23.56
CA LYS A 58 -0.23 4.77 -22.94
C LYS A 58 -0.58 5.83 -21.89
N PHE A 59 -1.59 6.66 -22.16
CA PHE A 59 -2.01 7.76 -21.28
C PHE A 59 -3.23 7.43 -20.40
N LYS A 60 -3.65 6.16 -20.37
CA LYS A 60 -4.81 5.76 -19.59
C LYS A 60 -4.56 5.95 -18.09
N LYS A 61 -5.62 6.30 -17.35
CA LYS A 61 -5.51 6.45 -15.88
C LYS A 61 -5.03 5.16 -15.21
N ALA A 62 -4.38 5.33 -14.06
CA ALA A 62 -3.97 4.23 -13.18
C ALA A 62 -5.16 3.30 -12.85
N ASN A 63 -4.87 2.02 -12.58
CA ASN A 63 -5.91 1.07 -12.17
C ASN A 63 -6.62 1.53 -10.89
N SER A 64 -7.83 1.01 -10.70
CA SER A 64 -8.54 1.14 -9.44
C SER A 64 -7.70 0.55 -8.29
N LYS A 65 -7.95 1.06 -7.09
CA LYS A 65 -7.33 0.54 -5.88
C LYS A 65 -7.88 -0.86 -5.63
N GLU A 66 -7.02 -1.83 -5.33
CA GLU A 66 -7.45 -3.14 -4.87
C GLU A 66 -7.80 -3.13 -3.38
N PRO A 67 -8.72 -3.99 -2.90
CA PRO A 67 -9.11 -4.05 -1.49
C PRO A 67 -7.92 -4.16 -0.55
N LEU A 68 -7.94 -3.46 0.58
CA LEU A 68 -6.83 -3.44 1.53
C LEU A 68 -6.58 -4.84 2.09
N LYS A 69 -5.33 -5.30 2.03
CA LYS A 69 -4.87 -6.49 2.76
C LYS A 69 -4.16 -6.00 4.02
N PRO A 70 -4.85 -5.96 5.18
CA PRO A 70 -4.22 -5.52 6.41
C PRO A 70 -3.10 -6.47 6.82
N HIS A 71 -2.05 -5.93 7.45
CA HIS A 71 -1.03 -6.74 8.08
C HIS A 71 -1.55 -7.33 9.39
N THR A 72 -1.03 -8.47 9.80
CA THR A 72 -1.29 -9.02 11.13
C THR A 72 -0.86 -8.03 12.21
N VAL A 73 -1.76 -7.76 13.17
CA VAL A 73 -1.45 -6.95 14.35
C VAL A 73 -0.55 -7.79 15.26
N PRO A 74 0.63 -7.30 15.67
CA PRO A 74 1.52 -8.02 16.57
C PRO A 74 0.84 -8.36 17.90
N PHE A 75 1.38 -9.33 18.64
CA PHE A 75 0.83 -9.76 19.92
C PHE A 75 1.35 -8.93 21.09
N ARG A 76 2.60 -8.44 21.02
CA ARG A 76 3.23 -7.65 22.09
C ARG A 76 3.98 -6.43 21.57
N PRO A 77 4.27 -5.44 22.45
CA PRO A 77 5.17 -4.34 22.14
C PRO A 77 6.52 -4.84 21.62
N PHE A 78 7.07 -4.14 20.62
CA PHE A 78 8.38 -4.41 20.05
C PHE A 78 8.58 -5.77 19.37
N GLU A 79 7.52 -6.57 19.19
CA GLU A 79 7.60 -7.83 18.42
C GLU A 79 7.92 -7.57 16.94
N LYS A 80 7.39 -6.48 16.40
CA LYS A 80 7.54 -6.11 15.00
C LYS A 80 7.79 -4.61 14.89
N ILE A 81 8.90 -4.25 14.28
CA ILE A 81 9.26 -2.85 14.06
C ILE A 81 9.39 -2.56 12.56
N GLY A 82 9.18 -1.31 12.21
CA GLY A 82 9.47 -0.80 10.89
C GLY A 82 10.55 0.27 10.96
N VAL A 83 11.50 0.22 10.04
CA VAL A 83 12.67 1.09 10.00
C VAL A 83 12.81 1.75 8.63
N ASP A 84 13.12 3.03 8.62
CA ASP A 84 13.40 3.79 7.39
C ASP A 84 14.38 4.92 7.67
N ILE A 85 15.04 5.39 6.60
CA ILE A 85 15.98 6.50 6.66
C ILE A 85 15.33 7.71 6.00
N MET A 86 15.29 8.82 6.73
CA MET A 86 14.83 10.10 6.20
C MET A 86 15.93 11.16 6.26
N ASP A 87 15.87 12.11 5.34
CA ASP A 87 16.71 13.31 5.38
C ASP A 87 15.89 14.52 5.87
N PHE A 88 16.51 15.34 6.72
CA PHE A 88 15.97 16.62 7.18
C PHE A 88 17.10 17.60 7.48
N GLY A 89 17.10 18.76 6.82
CA GLY A 89 18.08 19.81 7.08
C GLY A 89 19.53 19.38 6.82
N ASN A 90 19.79 18.65 5.73
CA ASN A 90 21.08 18.06 5.36
C ASN A 90 21.63 16.98 6.31
N VAL A 91 20.83 16.56 7.29
CA VAL A 91 21.15 15.47 8.21
C VAL A 91 20.25 14.28 7.93
N SER A 92 20.79 13.06 8.02
CA SER A 92 20.04 11.83 7.87
C SER A 92 19.64 11.27 9.23
N TYR A 93 18.44 10.68 9.30
CA TYR A 93 17.87 10.13 10.52
C TYR A 93 17.32 8.72 10.26
N LEU A 94 17.60 7.80 11.17
CA LEU A 94 16.94 6.52 11.28
C LEU A 94 15.64 6.69 12.07
N ILE A 95 14.53 6.34 11.44
CA ILE A 95 13.20 6.31 12.06
C ILE A 95 12.87 4.86 12.37
N VAL A 96 12.54 4.57 13.62
CA VAL A 96 12.06 3.25 14.05
C VAL A 96 10.68 3.41 14.64
N MET A 97 9.73 2.59 14.18
CA MET A 97 8.35 2.60 14.65
C MET A 97 7.92 1.19 15.05
N ASP A 98 7.44 1.03 16.28
CA ASP A 98 6.83 -0.21 16.74
C ASP A 98 5.41 -0.40 16.17
N TYR A 99 5.13 -1.58 15.62
CA TYR A 99 3.82 -1.90 15.04
C TYR A 99 2.73 -2.08 16.10
N TYR A 100 3.07 -2.35 17.36
CA TYR A 100 2.07 -2.54 18.41
C TYR A 100 1.73 -1.23 19.12
N SER A 101 2.70 -0.65 19.83
CA SER A 101 2.54 0.55 20.66
C SER A 101 2.52 1.86 19.89
N LYS A 102 3.00 1.86 18.64
CA LYS A 102 3.30 3.09 17.88
C LYS A 102 4.37 3.95 18.55
N TRP A 103 5.24 3.33 19.35
CA TRP A 103 6.44 3.98 19.87
C TRP A 103 7.38 4.31 18.71
N MET A 104 7.90 5.54 18.71
CA MET A 104 8.79 6.05 17.67
C MET A 104 10.14 6.46 18.26
N GLU A 105 11.22 6.06 17.59
CA GLU A 105 12.57 6.60 17.76
C GLU A 105 12.96 7.42 16.53
N ILE A 106 13.62 8.56 16.75
CA ILE A 106 14.24 9.41 15.74
C ILE A 106 15.70 9.53 16.12
N ILE A 107 16.60 8.96 15.31
CA ILE A 107 18.02 8.86 15.64
C ILE A 107 18.84 9.43 14.51
N GLU A 108 19.68 10.41 14.81
CA GLU A 108 20.62 10.97 13.84
C GLU A 108 21.66 9.93 13.40
N LEU A 109 21.94 9.93 12.09
CA LEU A 109 22.93 9.08 11.45
C LEU A 109 24.10 9.92 10.95
N ALA A 110 25.33 9.50 11.26
CA ALA A 110 26.52 10.12 10.69
C ALA A 110 26.63 9.88 9.17
N ASN A 111 26.17 8.72 8.72
CA ASN A 111 26.10 8.34 7.31
C ASN A 111 25.03 7.25 7.10
N LYS A 112 24.70 6.96 5.84
CA LYS A 112 23.69 5.96 5.46
C LYS A 112 24.26 4.55 5.29
N CYS A 113 25.47 4.28 5.81
CA CYS A 113 26.08 2.96 5.68
C CYS A 113 25.39 1.95 6.62
N ALA A 114 25.49 0.67 6.26
CA ALA A 114 24.87 -0.41 7.03
C ALA A 114 25.42 -0.47 8.47
N ASP A 115 26.72 -0.28 8.67
CA ASP A 115 27.38 -0.36 9.99
C ASP A 115 26.86 0.70 10.97
N GLU A 116 26.67 1.94 10.50
CA GLU A 116 26.11 3.02 11.31
C GLU A 116 24.67 2.68 11.72
N VAL A 117 23.84 2.23 10.77
CA VAL A 117 22.46 1.81 11.04
C VAL A 117 22.40 0.64 12.03
N ILE A 118 23.23 -0.39 11.84
CA ILE A 118 23.32 -1.55 12.73
C ILE A 118 23.72 -1.10 14.14
N THR A 119 24.68 -0.18 14.26
CA THR A 119 25.12 0.36 15.56
C THR A 119 23.97 1.07 16.28
N LYS A 120 23.20 1.91 15.58
CA LYS A 120 22.00 2.54 16.17
C LYS A 120 20.93 1.52 16.54
N LEU A 121 20.70 0.50 15.71
CA LEU A 121 19.74 -0.57 16.00
C LEU A 121 20.15 -1.38 17.24
N LYS A 122 21.43 -1.75 17.39
CA LYS A 122 21.94 -2.42 18.59
C LYS A 122 21.68 -1.60 19.86
N SER A 123 21.85 -0.28 19.79
CA SER A 123 21.53 0.64 20.90
C SER A 123 20.03 0.71 21.21
N ILE A 124 19.17 0.56 20.21
CA ILE A 124 17.71 0.44 20.44
C ILE A 124 17.40 -0.92 21.05
N PHE A 125 17.95 -2.01 20.51
CA PHE A 125 17.66 -3.37 20.96
C PHE A 125 18.14 -3.61 22.39
N SER A 126 19.22 -2.97 22.83
CA SER A 126 19.65 -3.03 24.23
C SER A 126 18.66 -2.39 25.22
N ARG A 127 17.78 -1.49 24.76
CA ARG A 127 16.77 -0.81 25.59
C ARG A 127 15.42 -1.52 25.59
N PHE A 128 15.04 -2.13 24.46
CA PHE A 128 13.70 -2.69 24.25
C PHE A 128 13.67 -4.21 24.08
N GLY A 129 14.83 -4.85 23.93
CA GLY A 129 14.95 -6.21 23.46
C GLY A 129 15.06 -6.30 21.94
N VAL A 130 15.34 -7.50 21.44
CA VAL A 130 15.42 -7.78 20.00
C VAL A 130 14.00 -8.07 19.47
N PRO A 131 13.56 -7.42 18.38
CA PRO A 131 12.26 -7.70 17.79
C PRO A 131 12.27 -9.05 17.05
N ASN A 132 11.11 -9.67 16.88
CA ASN A 132 10.98 -10.88 16.05
C ASN A 132 11.02 -10.54 14.55
N THR A 133 10.59 -9.34 14.17
CA THR A 133 10.54 -8.91 12.77
C THR A 133 10.92 -7.45 12.58
N VAL A 134 11.85 -7.21 11.67
CA VAL A 134 12.22 -5.87 11.21
C VAL A 134 11.78 -5.69 9.76
N ILE A 135 10.91 -4.72 9.52
CA ILE A 135 10.51 -4.31 8.17
C ILE A 135 11.34 -3.12 7.76
N SER A 136 12.00 -3.19 6.61
CA SER A 136 12.79 -2.09 6.07
C SER A 136 12.62 -1.95 4.56
N ASP A 137 12.88 -0.76 4.05
CA ASP A 137 13.08 -0.55 2.62
C ASP A 137 14.49 -1.01 2.18
N ASN A 138 14.71 -1.09 0.87
CA ASN A 138 15.71 -1.98 0.26
C ASN A 138 17.19 -1.65 0.57
N ILE A 139 17.57 -0.39 0.81
CA ILE A 139 18.98 0.02 0.98
C ILE A 139 19.07 1.04 2.12
N PRO A 140 20.03 0.94 3.07
CA PRO A 140 21.22 0.05 3.16
C PRO A 140 20.96 -1.35 3.76
N PHE A 141 19.70 -1.69 3.98
CA PHE A 141 19.32 -2.87 4.75
C PHE A 141 19.56 -4.20 4.04
N ASN A 142 19.73 -4.24 2.71
CA ASN A 142 20.03 -5.48 1.95
C ASN A 142 21.53 -5.84 1.83
N SER A 143 22.40 -5.25 2.66
CA SER A 143 23.82 -5.59 2.68
C SER A 143 24.08 -6.96 3.34
N TYR A 144 25.16 -7.64 2.94
CA TYR A 144 25.59 -8.89 3.58
C TYR A 144 25.79 -8.73 5.10
N ILE A 145 26.32 -7.58 5.51
CA ILE A 145 26.56 -7.23 6.91
C ILE A 145 25.24 -7.18 7.70
N TYR A 146 24.18 -6.62 7.11
CA TYR A 146 22.87 -6.57 7.75
C TYR A 146 22.23 -7.96 7.87
N LYS A 147 22.39 -8.82 6.86
CA LYS A 147 21.93 -10.22 6.93
C LYS A 147 22.64 -10.99 8.03
N LYS A 148 23.96 -10.83 8.14
CA LYS A 148 24.75 -11.41 9.23
C LYS A 148 24.25 -10.91 10.58
N PHE A 149 24.05 -9.59 10.73
CA PHE A 149 23.49 -9.01 11.95
C PHE A 149 22.12 -9.60 12.31
N ALA A 150 21.23 -9.78 11.33
CA ALA A 150 19.92 -10.37 11.56
C ALA A 150 19.99 -11.83 12.03
N ASN A 151 20.89 -12.62 11.43
CA ASN A 151 21.12 -14.00 11.85
C ASN A 151 21.77 -14.07 13.24
N ASP A 152 22.79 -13.24 13.50
CA ASP A 152 23.53 -13.20 14.76
C ASP A 152 22.64 -12.79 15.95
N TRP A 153 21.63 -11.95 15.69
CA TRP A 153 20.70 -11.44 16.70
C TRP A 153 19.34 -12.15 16.68
N ASP A 154 19.17 -13.17 15.83
CA ASP A 154 17.96 -14.00 15.70
C ASP A 154 16.66 -13.20 15.47
N PHE A 155 16.66 -12.33 14.45
CA PHE A 155 15.45 -11.66 13.99
C PHE A 155 15.19 -11.83 12.49
N ASN A 156 13.92 -11.93 12.12
CA ASN A 156 13.52 -11.97 10.72
C ASN A 156 13.52 -10.55 10.14
N TYR A 157 14.04 -10.39 8.93
CA TYR A 157 13.95 -9.13 8.19
C TYR A 157 13.17 -9.33 6.89
N ALA A 158 12.31 -8.37 6.55
CA ALA A 158 11.57 -8.38 5.31
C ALA A 158 11.86 -7.12 4.51
N PHE A 159 12.46 -7.28 3.32
CA PHE A 159 12.65 -6.17 2.38
C PHE A 159 11.38 -5.93 1.59
N ILE A 160 10.84 -4.73 1.75
CA ILE A 160 9.74 -4.30 0.91
C ILE A 160 10.32 -3.79 -0.41
N SER A 161 9.88 -4.38 -1.53
CA SER A 161 10.25 -3.91 -2.87
C SER A 161 9.94 -2.41 -2.99
N PRO A 162 10.82 -1.61 -3.63
CA PRO A 162 10.45 -0.25 -4.04
C PRO A 162 9.09 -0.30 -4.74
N HIS A 163 8.16 0.55 -4.29
CA HIS A 163 6.77 0.64 -4.77
C HIS A 163 5.76 -0.41 -4.26
N TYR A 164 6.09 -1.26 -3.26
CA TYR A 164 5.13 -2.12 -2.56
C TYR A 164 4.53 -1.44 -1.32
N SER A 165 3.52 -0.61 -1.56
CA SER A 165 3.01 0.39 -0.60
C SER A 165 1.99 -0.07 0.49
N PRO A 166 1.47 -1.32 0.59
CA PRO A 166 0.57 -1.65 1.72
C PRO A 166 1.30 -1.95 3.04
N SER A 167 2.41 -2.70 3.00
CA SER A 167 3.11 -3.15 4.22
C SER A 167 4.00 -2.08 4.86
N ASN A 168 4.49 -1.13 4.04
CA ASN A 168 5.32 0.00 4.48
C ASN A 168 4.52 1.21 4.97
N GLY A 169 3.19 1.22 4.80
CA GLY A 169 2.37 2.40 5.06
C GLY A 169 2.42 2.90 6.52
N MET A 170 2.87 2.08 7.46
CA MET A 170 3.10 2.53 8.84
C MET A 170 4.43 3.28 8.99
N VAL A 171 5.48 2.83 8.32
CA VAL A 171 6.80 3.47 8.35
C VAL A 171 6.79 4.76 7.54
N GLU A 172 6.15 4.76 6.37
CA GLU A 172 5.89 5.99 5.59
C GLU A 172 5.14 7.04 6.43
N ARG A 173 4.14 6.60 7.21
CA ARG A 173 3.43 7.47 8.14
C ARG A 173 4.33 7.95 9.27
N ALA A 174 5.20 7.08 9.80
CA ALA A 174 6.16 7.44 10.85
C ALA A 174 7.11 8.54 10.37
N VAL A 175 7.67 8.42 9.17
CA VAL A 175 8.51 9.45 8.53
C VAL A 175 7.74 10.76 8.38
N GLY A 176 6.49 10.71 7.93
CA GLY A 176 5.63 11.90 7.82
C GLY A 176 5.40 12.60 9.16
N ILE A 177 5.15 11.84 10.23
CA ILE A 177 4.99 12.36 11.58
C ILE A 177 6.31 12.98 12.08
N ALA A 178 7.44 12.27 11.93
CA ALA A 178 8.76 12.75 12.32
C ALA A 178 9.12 14.07 11.64
N LYS A 179 8.97 14.15 10.30
CA LYS A 179 9.15 15.40 9.54
C LYS A 179 8.22 16.51 10.02
N GLY A 180 6.98 16.17 10.37
CA GLY A 180 6.01 17.11 10.93
C GLY A 180 6.47 17.70 12.26
N ILE A 181 6.95 16.85 13.18
CA ILE A 181 7.50 17.25 14.48
C ILE A 181 8.73 18.15 14.28
N MET A 182 9.71 17.70 13.49
CA MET A 182 10.97 18.41 13.30
C MET A 182 10.79 19.75 12.58
N ARG A 183 9.91 19.83 11.57
CA ARG A 183 9.60 21.08 10.87
C ARG A 183 8.97 22.11 11.78
N LYS A 184 7.98 21.70 12.59
CA LYS A 184 7.33 22.61 13.55
C LYS A 184 8.30 23.06 14.64
N ALA A 185 9.12 22.15 15.16
CA ALA A 185 10.13 22.48 16.15
C ALA A 185 11.16 23.48 15.60
N LYS A 186 11.61 23.29 14.34
CA LYS A 186 12.51 24.22 13.66
C LYS A 186 11.91 25.62 13.52
N GLU A 187 10.65 25.72 13.07
CA GLU A 187 9.95 27.00 12.92
C GLU A 187 9.77 27.71 14.26
N ASP A 188 9.41 26.96 15.30
CA ASP A 188 9.24 27.43 16.68
C ASP A 188 10.59 27.64 17.42
N ARG A 189 11.73 27.42 16.74
CA ARG A 189 13.10 27.49 17.28
C ARG A 189 13.30 26.68 18.56
N LYS A 190 12.68 25.49 18.61
CA LYS A 190 12.77 24.53 19.72
C LYS A 190 13.40 23.22 19.27
N ASP A 191 13.82 22.44 20.25
CA ASP A 191 14.30 21.09 20.04
C ASP A 191 13.13 20.13 19.71
N TYR A 192 13.30 19.30 18.67
CA TYR A 192 12.31 18.30 18.27
C TYR A 192 12.12 17.20 19.31
N PHE A 193 13.06 17.00 20.25
CA PHE A 193 12.89 16.05 21.36
C PHE A 193 11.66 16.36 22.22
N VAL A 194 11.30 17.64 22.38
CA VAL A 194 10.07 18.01 23.10
C VAL A 194 8.84 17.49 22.35
N GLY A 195 8.78 17.71 21.03
CA GLY A 195 7.67 17.22 20.22
C GLY A 195 7.60 15.69 20.15
N LEU A 196 8.74 15.01 20.14
CA LEU A 196 8.80 13.54 20.21
C LEU A 196 8.31 13.01 21.58
N MET A 197 8.70 13.67 22.68
CA MET A 197 8.23 13.33 24.03
C MET A 197 6.71 13.50 24.16
N GLU A 198 6.16 14.60 23.64
CA GLU A 198 4.71 14.84 23.65
C GLU A 198 3.98 13.83 22.76
N TYR A 199 4.51 13.49 21.57
CA TYR A 199 3.96 12.43 20.72
C TYR A 199 3.85 11.10 21.48
N ARG A 200 4.92 10.69 22.18
CA ARG A 200 4.96 9.45 22.96
C ARG A 200 3.93 9.43 24.10
N ASN A 201 3.52 10.58 24.62
CA ASN A 201 2.54 10.69 25.71
C ASN A 201 1.12 11.08 25.26
N THR A 202 0.93 11.41 23.98
CA THR A 202 -0.39 11.81 23.45
C THR A 202 -1.23 10.56 23.10
N PRO A 203 -2.49 10.46 23.56
CA PRO A 203 -3.37 9.35 23.22
C PRO A 203 -3.62 9.20 21.72
N ILE A 204 -3.56 7.96 21.23
CA ILE A 204 -3.86 7.64 19.84
C ILE A 204 -5.38 7.66 19.64
N SER A 205 -5.85 8.44 18.66
CA SER A 205 -7.27 8.54 18.30
C SER A 205 -7.89 7.15 18.06
N GLY A 206 -9.01 6.87 18.73
CA GLY A 206 -9.75 5.61 18.66
C GLY A 206 -9.21 4.48 19.55
N LEU A 207 -8.01 4.62 20.13
CA LEU A 207 -7.49 3.70 21.15
C LEU A 207 -7.53 4.32 22.56
N ASN A 208 -7.45 5.64 22.65
CA ASN A 208 -7.42 6.44 23.88
C ASN A 208 -6.26 6.07 24.83
N LEU A 209 -5.19 5.48 24.29
CA LEU A 209 -3.95 5.18 24.98
C LEU A 209 -2.79 5.78 24.20
N SER A 210 -1.79 6.30 24.91
CA SER A 210 -0.57 6.84 24.29
C SER A 210 0.45 5.73 23.99
N PRO A 211 1.41 5.98 23.07
CA PRO A 211 2.50 5.04 22.84
C PRO A 211 3.24 4.62 24.11
N ALA A 212 3.50 5.55 25.05
CA ALA A 212 4.13 5.27 26.32
C ALA A 212 3.30 4.31 27.19
N GLN A 213 1.98 4.51 27.26
CA GLN A 213 1.09 3.63 28.01
C GLN A 213 1.08 2.22 27.43
N ILE A 214 1.11 2.08 26.10
CA ILE A 214 1.08 0.76 25.46
C ILE A 214 2.45 0.07 25.57
N MET A 215 3.55 0.83 25.49
CA MET A 215 4.90 0.30 25.52
C MET A 215 5.35 -0.08 26.94
N PHE A 216 5.02 0.76 27.93
CA PHE A 216 5.56 0.66 29.29
C PHE A 216 4.50 0.53 30.37
N ASN A 217 3.23 0.42 30.02
CA ASN A 217 2.12 0.38 30.97
C ASN A 217 2.08 1.60 31.91
N ARG A 218 2.63 2.75 31.49
CA ARG A 218 2.63 3.97 32.30
C ARG A 218 2.73 5.22 31.44
N ARG A 219 2.36 6.36 32.01
CA ARG A 219 2.65 7.66 31.40
C ARG A 219 4.06 8.09 31.76
N LEU A 220 4.71 8.85 30.87
CA LEU A 220 5.98 9.48 31.16
C LEU A 220 5.71 10.89 31.68
N LYS A 221 6.54 11.35 32.62
CA LYS A 221 6.49 12.72 33.08
C LYS A 221 6.98 13.64 31.97
N THR A 222 6.15 14.60 31.56
CA THR A 222 6.52 15.65 30.60
C THR A 222 6.64 16.99 31.32
N LYS A 223 6.70 18.10 30.57
CA LYS A 223 6.68 19.44 31.13
C LYS A 223 5.29 19.84 31.67
N LEU A 224 4.23 19.11 31.30
CA LEU A 224 2.89 19.34 31.83
C LEU A 224 2.78 18.82 33.27
N PRO A 225 2.16 19.58 34.19
CA PRO A 225 1.84 19.08 35.53
C PRO A 225 0.96 17.83 35.44
N ILE A 226 1.33 16.79 36.19
CA ILE A 226 0.62 15.51 36.23
C ILE A 226 0.64 14.97 37.65
N SER A 227 -0.44 14.29 38.06
CA SER A 227 -0.52 13.66 39.37
C SER A 227 0.34 12.39 39.43
N ASN A 228 0.94 12.12 40.60
CA ASN A 228 1.78 10.92 40.80
C ASN A 228 1.01 9.62 40.53
N LYS A 229 -0.30 9.59 40.82
CA LYS A 229 -1.16 8.44 40.54
C LYS A 229 -1.15 8.05 39.05
N LEU A 230 -1.12 9.03 38.14
CA LEU A 230 -1.14 8.78 36.69
C LEU A 230 0.21 8.32 36.12
N LEU A 231 1.30 8.51 36.87
CA LEU A 231 2.65 8.07 36.52
C LEU A 231 2.94 6.62 36.93
N ASN A 232 2.15 6.07 37.86
CA ASN A 232 2.26 4.68 38.27
C ASN A 232 1.88 3.75 37.12
N ALA A 233 2.42 2.53 37.17
CA ALA A 233 2.10 1.51 36.19
C ALA A 233 0.63 1.07 36.31
N GLU A 234 0.00 0.87 35.16
CA GLU A 234 -1.40 0.47 34.98
C GLU A 234 -1.45 -0.57 33.85
N LEU A 235 -2.09 -1.71 34.11
CA LEU A 235 -2.26 -2.75 33.10
C LEU A 235 -3.40 -2.39 32.16
N PHE A 236 -3.11 -2.32 30.86
CA PHE A 236 -4.12 -2.06 29.83
C PHE A 236 -4.48 -3.36 29.11
N ASN A 237 -5.71 -3.84 29.33
CA ASN A 237 -6.21 -5.04 28.67
C ASN A 237 -6.78 -4.75 27.28
N ASN A 238 -6.86 -5.78 26.44
CA ASN A 238 -7.54 -5.78 25.14
C ASN A 238 -6.99 -4.76 24.12
N ILE A 239 -5.73 -4.32 24.28
CA ILE A 239 -5.09 -3.39 23.34
C ILE A 239 -5.09 -3.97 21.93
N ARG A 240 -4.71 -5.24 21.79
CA ARG A 240 -4.66 -5.94 20.50
C ARG A 240 -6.03 -5.99 19.82
N GLU A 241 -7.10 -6.30 20.55
CA GLU A 241 -8.46 -6.34 20.02
C GLU A 241 -8.89 -4.96 19.51
N LYS A 242 -8.59 -3.90 20.26
CA LYS A 242 -8.86 -2.50 19.83
C LYS A 242 -8.06 -2.14 18.58
N LEU A 243 -6.79 -2.57 18.49
CA LEU A 243 -5.96 -2.37 17.29
C LEU A 243 -6.54 -3.10 16.07
N ILE A 244 -6.99 -4.35 16.24
CA ILE A 244 -7.66 -5.14 15.18
C ILE A 244 -8.96 -4.46 14.75
N MET A 245 -9.80 -4.04 15.70
CA MET A 245 -11.06 -3.34 15.41
C MET A 245 -10.81 -2.07 14.60
N ARG A 246 -9.82 -1.26 15.00
CA ARG A 246 -9.43 -0.06 14.26
C ARG A 246 -8.95 -0.37 12.84
N GLN A 247 -8.18 -1.44 12.67
CA GLN A 247 -7.71 -1.89 11.36
C GLN A 247 -8.87 -2.37 10.46
N ASN A 248 -9.86 -3.07 11.04
CA ASN A 248 -11.07 -3.50 10.33
C ASN A 248 -11.95 -2.33 9.90
N ILE A 249 -12.13 -1.32 10.75
CA ILE A 249 -12.83 -0.08 10.40
C ILE A 249 -12.13 0.61 9.23
N GLN A 250 -10.80 0.75 9.29
CA GLN A 250 -10.01 1.35 8.21
C GLN A 250 -10.18 0.56 6.90
N LYS A 251 -10.12 -0.77 6.96
CA LYS A 251 -10.34 -1.65 5.81
C LYS A 251 -11.73 -1.43 5.23
N PHE A 252 -12.78 -1.43 6.06
CA PHE A 252 -14.16 -1.24 5.62
C PHE A 252 -14.33 0.05 4.81
N TYR A 253 -13.83 1.19 5.31
CA TYR A 253 -13.95 2.46 4.59
C TYR A 253 -13.07 2.52 3.33
N TYR A 254 -11.86 1.95 3.37
CA TYR A 254 -10.98 1.87 2.20
C TYR A 254 -11.63 1.06 1.07
N ASP A 255 -12.20 -0.09 1.42
CA ASP A 255 -12.73 -1.06 0.46
C ASP A 255 -14.00 -0.59 -0.25
N LYS A 256 -14.72 0.42 0.26
CA LYS A 256 -15.89 1.01 -0.40
C LYS A 256 -15.60 1.52 -1.82
N THR A 257 -14.36 1.91 -2.08
CA THR A 257 -13.92 2.46 -3.38
C THR A 257 -12.92 1.55 -4.09
N ALA A 258 -12.68 0.35 -3.53
CA ALA A 258 -11.68 -0.58 -4.01
C ALA A 258 -12.34 -1.76 -4.73
N HIS A 259 -11.74 -2.20 -5.83
CA HIS A 259 -12.24 -3.31 -6.62
C HIS A 259 -11.11 -4.31 -6.88
N PRO A 260 -11.36 -5.62 -6.77
CA PRO A 260 -10.36 -6.63 -7.09
C PRO A 260 -10.00 -6.53 -8.57
N LEU A 261 -8.71 -6.68 -8.88
CA LEU A 261 -8.22 -6.78 -10.25
C LEU A 261 -8.13 -8.26 -10.65
N SER A 262 -8.42 -8.57 -11.91
CA SER A 262 -8.26 -9.90 -12.53
C SER A 262 -6.83 -10.41 -12.34
N GLU A 263 -6.67 -11.71 -12.13
CA GLU A 263 -5.34 -12.33 -12.16
C GLU A 263 -4.78 -12.34 -13.59
N LEU A 264 -3.45 -12.21 -13.71
CA LEU A 264 -2.75 -12.22 -14.99
C LEU A 264 -2.01 -13.54 -15.16
N LYS A 265 -1.99 -14.08 -16.37
CA LYS A 265 -1.31 -15.34 -16.70
C LYS A 265 0.09 -15.08 -17.24
N GLN A 266 0.94 -16.09 -17.12
CA GLN A 266 2.27 -16.07 -17.72
C GLN A 266 2.18 -15.88 -19.24
N LYS A 267 3.13 -15.12 -19.81
CA LYS A 267 3.21 -14.74 -21.23
C LYS A 267 2.09 -13.81 -21.72
N GLU A 268 1.24 -13.26 -20.85
CA GLU A 268 0.28 -12.23 -21.26
C GLU A 268 0.97 -10.89 -21.57
N ASN A 269 0.52 -10.25 -22.65
CA ASN A 269 0.92 -8.89 -23.03
C ASN A 269 0.27 -7.88 -22.08
N VAL A 270 1.12 -7.09 -21.44
CA VAL A 270 0.70 -6.12 -20.45
C VAL A 270 1.40 -4.80 -20.69
N ARG A 271 0.93 -3.77 -19.98
CA ARG A 271 1.70 -2.55 -19.80
C ARG A 271 2.00 -2.32 -18.34
N ILE A 272 3.17 -1.75 -18.06
CA ILE A 272 3.62 -1.38 -16.73
C ILE A 272 3.60 0.14 -16.58
N LEU A 273 3.22 0.61 -15.40
CA LEU A 273 3.20 2.05 -15.11
C LEU A 273 4.63 2.55 -14.85
N ASN A 274 5.07 3.52 -15.65
CA ASN A 274 6.27 4.29 -15.38
C ASN A 274 5.92 5.49 -14.49
N PHE A 275 6.51 5.54 -13.29
CA PHE A 275 6.19 6.57 -12.28
C PHE A 275 6.76 7.95 -12.59
N LYS A 276 7.80 8.05 -13.43
CA LYS A 276 8.44 9.34 -13.76
C LYS A 276 7.57 10.15 -14.71
N ASN A 277 7.15 9.52 -15.80
CA ASN A 277 6.34 10.15 -16.85
C ASN A 277 4.83 9.89 -16.67
N LYS A 278 4.43 9.01 -15.73
CA LYS A 278 3.04 8.59 -15.49
C LYS A 278 2.38 7.94 -16.73
N THR A 279 3.17 7.24 -17.54
CA THR A 279 2.67 6.54 -18.74
C THR A 279 2.76 5.03 -18.62
N TRP A 280 1.99 4.32 -19.44
CA TRP A 280 1.98 2.86 -19.54
C TRP A 280 2.91 2.37 -20.66
N GLU A 281 3.90 1.57 -20.28
CA GLU A 281 4.95 1.04 -21.17
C GLU A 281 4.76 -0.46 -21.41
N PRO A 282 5.02 -0.98 -22.63
CA PRO A 282 4.88 -2.40 -22.95
C PRO A 282 5.75 -3.32 -22.08
N ALA A 283 5.19 -4.46 -21.67
CA ALA A 283 5.87 -5.51 -20.94
C ALA A 283 5.17 -6.87 -21.10
N VAL A 284 5.83 -7.95 -20.69
CA VAL A 284 5.25 -9.31 -20.65
C VAL A 284 5.34 -9.89 -19.25
N ILE A 285 4.31 -10.63 -18.83
CA ILE A 285 4.34 -11.38 -17.57
C ILE A 285 5.30 -12.56 -17.67
N VAL A 286 6.35 -12.56 -16.84
CA VAL A 286 7.26 -13.70 -16.70
C VAL A 286 6.65 -14.72 -15.75
N SER A 287 6.28 -14.30 -14.53
CA SER A 287 5.70 -15.19 -13.52
C SER A 287 5.01 -14.41 -12.40
N LYS A 288 4.12 -15.09 -11.66
CA LYS A 288 3.51 -14.58 -10.43
C LYS A 288 4.41 -14.89 -9.23
N HIS A 289 4.52 -13.95 -8.29
CA HIS A 289 5.33 -14.14 -7.09
C HIS A 289 4.67 -15.14 -6.14
N LYS A 290 5.39 -16.21 -5.75
CA LYS A 290 4.86 -17.32 -4.91
C LYS A 290 4.24 -16.83 -3.59
N LEU A 291 4.97 -16.00 -2.84
CA LEU A 291 4.57 -15.52 -1.51
C LEU A 291 3.68 -14.27 -1.52
N HIS A 292 3.55 -13.59 -2.65
CA HIS A 292 2.89 -12.29 -2.72
C HIS A 292 1.92 -12.26 -3.90
N PRO A 293 0.62 -12.56 -3.69
CA PRO A 293 -0.33 -12.80 -4.77
C PRO A 293 -0.63 -11.58 -5.65
N ARG A 294 -0.28 -10.37 -5.19
CA ARG A 294 -0.40 -9.12 -5.96
C ARG A 294 0.93 -8.68 -6.59
N SER A 295 1.98 -9.48 -6.52
CA SER A 295 3.27 -9.18 -7.12
C SER A 295 3.53 -10.11 -8.30
N TYR A 296 4.05 -9.53 -9.38
CA TYR A 296 4.41 -10.23 -10.59
C TYR A 296 5.83 -9.82 -11.01
N PHE A 297 6.53 -10.73 -11.65
CA PHE A 297 7.75 -10.45 -12.39
C PHE A 297 7.38 -10.18 -13.84
N VAL A 298 7.85 -9.05 -14.35
CA VAL A 298 7.53 -8.56 -15.69
C VAL A 298 8.81 -8.23 -16.42
N LYS A 299 8.90 -8.60 -17.69
CA LYS A 299 10.01 -8.26 -18.58
C LYS A 299 9.59 -7.02 -19.37
N ASP A 300 10.36 -5.95 -19.25
CA ASP A 300 10.10 -4.73 -20.03
C ASP A 300 10.59 -4.88 -21.48
N GLN A 301 10.26 -3.91 -22.32
CA GLN A 301 10.69 -3.85 -23.72
C GLN A 301 12.22 -3.81 -23.92
N PHE A 302 13.01 -3.55 -22.86
CA PHE A 302 14.47 -3.53 -22.89
C PHE A 302 15.07 -4.84 -22.35
N GLY A 303 14.25 -5.85 -22.07
CA GLY A 303 14.66 -7.16 -21.56
C GLY A 303 14.91 -7.21 -20.05
N LYS A 304 14.66 -6.12 -19.31
CA LYS A 304 14.88 -6.08 -17.86
C LYS A 304 13.71 -6.70 -17.11
N ILE A 305 14.02 -7.63 -16.21
CA ILE A 305 13.03 -8.22 -15.30
C ILE A 305 12.83 -7.31 -14.09
N LEU A 306 11.58 -6.93 -13.86
CA LEU A 306 11.15 -6.02 -12.79
C LEU A 306 10.09 -6.70 -11.94
N ARG A 307 10.13 -6.49 -10.63
CA ARG A 307 9.00 -6.82 -9.74
C ARG A 307 8.00 -5.67 -9.75
N ARG A 308 6.73 -5.95 -10.05
CA ARG A 308 5.64 -4.96 -10.05
C ARG A 308 4.41 -5.47 -9.31
N ASN A 309 3.68 -4.55 -8.70
CA ASN A 309 2.40 -4.85 -8.07
C ASN A 309 1.30 -4.87 -9.14
N ARG A 310 0.27 -5.72 -8.99
CA ARG A 310 -0.86 -5.85 -9.91
C ARG A 310 -1.53 -4.52 -10.25
N LYS A 311 -1.61 -3.58 -9.29
CA LYS A 311 -2.14 -2.24 -9.52
C LYS A 311 -1.33 -1.41 -10.54
N HIS A 312 -0.05 -1.72 -10.72
CA HIS A 312 0.87 -1.07 -11.66
C HIS A 312 1.03 -1.83 -12.98
N ILE A 313 0.21 -2.86 -13.21
CA ILE A 313 0.23 -3.68 -14.42
C ILE A 313 -1.17 -3.63 -15.04
N ARG A 314 -1.26 -3.50 -16.35
CA ARG A 314 -2.53 -3.45 -17.08
C ARG A 314 -2.52 -4.45 -18.21
N GLU A 315 -3.64 -5.14 -18.41
CA GLU A 315 -3.87 -5.92 -19.62
C GLU A 315 -3.81 -5.00 -20.84
N SER A 316 -3.14 -5.48 -21.89
CA SER A 316 -3.04 -4.77 -23.14
C SER A 316 -3.78 -5.52 -24.24
N ASN A 317 -4.61 -4.78 -24.97
CA ASN A 317 -5.26 -5.29 -26.18
C ASN A 317 -4.38 -5.08 -27.41
N THR A 318 -3.27 -4.33 -27.28
CA THR A 318 -2.32 -4.12 -28.38
C THR A 318 -1.23 -5.20 -28.32
N PRO A 319 -1.07 -6.03 -29.36
CA PRO A 319 -0.01 -7.01 -29.40
C PRO A 319 1.34 -6.30 -29.58
N PHE A 320 2.35 -6.73 -28.81
CA PHE A 320 3.74 -6.34 -28.99
C PHE A 320 4.61 -7.59 -29.08
N ASN A 321 5.66 -7.55 -29.89
CA ASN A 321 6.67 -8.61 -29.93
C ASN A 321 7.75 -8.31 -28.89
N ILE A 322 7.64 -8.94 -27.72
CA ILE A 322 8.70 -8.97 -26.71
C ILE A 322 9.12 -10.44 -26.57
N GLU A 323 10.33 -10.76 -27.01
CA GLU A 323 10.85 -12.12 -26.94
C GLU A 323 11.03 -12.57 -25.48
N THR A 324 10.36 -13.66 -25.13
CA THR A 324 10.53 -14.36 -23.86
C THR A 324 11.42 -15.56 -24.09
N ASP A 325 12.57 -15.62 -23.41
CA ASP A 325 13.51 -16.72 -23.53
C ASP A 325 13.10 -17.82 -22.53
N PRO A 326 13.08 -19.12 -22.90
CA PRO A 326 12.87 -20.20 -21.94
C PRO A 326 13.80 -20.15 -20.71
N ASN A 327 14.96 -19.51 -20.83
CA ASN A 327 15.92 -19.31 -19.74
C ASN A 327 15.64 -18.09 -18.84
N ASP A 328 14.56 -17.33 -19.07
CA ASP A 328 14.12 -16.24 -18.17
C ASP A 328 13.57 -16.77 -16.81
N GLU A 329 13.85 -18.02 -16.45
CA GLU A 329 13.60 -18.56 -15.13
C GLU A 329 14.40 -17.78 -14.08
N ILE A 330 13.67 -17.18 -13.15
CA ILE A 330 14.26 -16.47 -12.02
C ILE A 330 14.95 -17.51 -11.15
N ILE A 331 16.29 -17.43 -11.10
CA ILE A 331 17.11 -18.04 -10.05
C ILE A 331 16.43 -17.71 -8.72
N ASN A 332 15.86 -18.72 -8.06
CA ASN A 332 15.32 -18.58 -6.72
C ASN A 332 16.46 -18.05 -5.85
N THR A 333 16.47 -16.75 -5.53
CA THR A 333 17.04 -16.33 -4.26
C THR A 333 16.15 -17.00 -3.23
N SER A 334 16.62 -18.13 -2.70
CA SER A 334 16.08 -18.85 -1.56
C SER A 334 16.00 -17.90 -0.37
N GLN A 335 14.93 -17.11 -0.32
CA GLN A 335 14.39 -16.53 0.89
C GLN A 335 13.44 -17.58 1.44
N SER A 336 13.95 -18.31 2.43
CA SER A 336 13.19 -19.25 3.23
C SER A 336 12.19 -18.48 4.10
N ASP A 337 11.02 -18.18 3.53
CA ASP A 337 9.83 -17.81 4.30
C ASP A 337 9.12 -19.13 4.65
N SER A 338 9.49 -19.70 5.79
CA SER A 338 8.87 -20.90 6.35
C SER A 338 7.51 -20.54 6.96
N GLU A 339 6.41 -20.90 6.30
CA GLU A 339 5.07 -20.97 6.92
C GLU A 339 4.81 -22.39 7.43
N VAL A 340 4.74 -22.53 8.76
CA VAL A 340 4.32 -23.77 9.43
C VAL A 340 2.79 -23.81 9.45
N THR A 341 2.24 -24.86 8.85
CA THR A 341 0.82 -25.20 8.80
C THR A 341 0.37 -25.73 10.16
N LEU A 342 -0.65 -25.12 10.77
CA LEU A 342 -1.37 -25.69 11.92
C LEU A 342 -2.73 -26.20 11.44
N ASN A 343 -2.84 -27.53 11.44
CA ASN A 343 -4.10 -28.27 11.31
C ASN A 343 -5.04 -27.91 12.45
N SER A 344 -6.30 -27.61 12.15
CA SER A 344 -7.37 -27.66 13.13
C SER A 344 -8.54 -28.46 12.57
N GLN A 345 -8.82 -29.53 13.29
CA GLN A 345 -9.82 -30.56 13.04
C GLN A 345 -11.25 -30.01 13.05
N THR A 346 -12.06 -30.69 12.26
CA THR A 346 -13.51 -30.61 12.10
C THR A 346 -14.27 -30.77 13.42
N PHE A 347 -15.25 -29.90 13.66
CA PHE A 347 -16.40 -30.20 14.51
C PHE A 347 -17.69 -29.90 13.74
N ASN A 348 -18.47 -30.96 13.50
CA ASN A 348 -19.84 -30.91 12.99
C ASN A 348 -20.78 -30.31 14.04
N ARG A 349 -21.69 -29.43 13.62
CA ARG A 349 -23.04 -29.34 14.19
C ARG A 349 -24.05 -28.85 13.15
N SER A 350 -25.18 -29.54 13.19
CA SER A 350 -26.33 -29.63 12.29
C SER A 350 -27.18 -28.36 12.16
N ASP A 351 -27.71 -28.20 10.94
CA ASP A 351 -29.01 -27.66 10.49
C ASP A 351 -29.81 -26.70 11.38
N CYS A 352 -30.20 -25.57 10.79
CA CYS A 352 -31.56 -25.03 10.87
C CYS A 352 -31.83 -24.04 9.72
N ASN A 353 -32.71 -24.45 8.80
CA ASN A 353 -33.32 -23.64 7.75
C ASN A 353 -34.34 -22.65 8.34
N VAL A 354 -34.23 -21.34 8.05
CA VAL A 354 -35.41 -20.45 7.91
C VAL A 354 -35.14 -19.35 6.89
N GLN A 355 -36.09 -19.18 5.96
CA GLN A 355 -36.10 -18.22 4.87
C GLN A 355 -36.98 -17.00 5.22
N ARG A 356 -36.62 -15.83 4.68
CA ARG A 356 -37.44 -14.66 4.28
C ARG A 356 -37.37 -13.35 5.10
N ARG A 357 -37.39 -12.28 4.29
CA ARG A 357 -37.20 -10.84 4.53
C ARG A 357 -38.25 -10.21 5.46
N SER A 358 -37.86 -9.16 6.19
CA SER A 358 -38.76 -8.05 6.52
C SER A 358 -38.04 -6.69 6.47
N HIS A 359 -38.75 -5.69 5.95
CA HIS A 359 -38.32 -4.30 5.79
C HIS A 359 -38.06 -3.65 7.15
N ARG A 360 -36.99 -2.85 7.28
CA ARG A 360 -36.74 -2.02 8.46
C ARG A 360 -36.65 -0.54 8.12
N VAL A 361 -37.50 0.23 8.78
CA VAL A 361 -37.65 1.69 8.74
C VAL A 361 -36.34 2.39 9.13
N ARG A 362 -35.91 3.38 8.33
CA ARG A 362 -34.73 4.21 8.62
C ARG A 362 -35.07 5.21 9.74
N LYS A 363 -34.33 5.17 10.85
CA LYS A 363 -34.29 6.27 11.83
C LYS A 363 -33.09 7.19 11.50
N PRO A 364 -33.25 8.52 11.55
CA PRO A 364 -32.15 9.45 11.33
C PRO A 364 -31.16 9.44 12.52
N PRO A 365 -29.89 9.88 12.30
CA PRO A 365 -28.85 9.90 13.32
C PRO A 365 -29.13 10.86 14.47
N SER A 366 -28.76 10.46 15.69
CA SER A 366 -29.00 11.19 16.94
C SER A 366 -28.21 12.50 17.12
N TYR A 367 -27.40 12.94 16.17
CA TYR A 367 -26.68 14.22 16.26
C TYR A 367 -27.44 15.40 15.59
N LEU A 368 -28.62 15.12 15.02
CA LEU A 368 -29.52 16.13 14.47
C LEU A 368 -30.62 16.55 15.47
N SER A 369 -30.60 16.03 16.70
CA SER A 369 -31.53 16.42 17.78
C SER A 369 -31.28 17.82 18.32
N ASP A 370 -30.13 18.41 18.02
CA ASP A 370 -29.67 19.67 18.61
C ASP A 370 -30.03 20.88 17.71
N TYR A 371 -30.75 20.63 16.61
CA TYR A 371 -31.29 21.66 15.72
C TYR A 371 -32.80 21.46 15.57
N VAL A 372 -33.55 21.92 16.58
CA VAL A 372 -35.00 22.17 16.48
C VAL A 372 -35.25 23.59 16.96
N VAL A 373 -35.67 24.42 16.00
CA VAL A 373 -36.03 25.86 16.00
C VAL A 373 -34.91 26.84 16.33
#